data_AF-A0A1I3V9G7-F1
#
_entry.id   AF-A0A1I3V9G7-F1
#
_cell.length_a   1.000
_cell.length_b   1.000
_cell.length_c   1.000
_cell.angle_alpha   90.00
_cell.angle_beta   90.00
_cell.angle_gamma   90.00
#
_symmetry.space_group_name_H-M   'P 1'
#
loop_
_entity.id
_entity.type
_entity.pdbx_description
1 polymer ?
#
loop_
_entity_poly.entity_id
_entity_poly.type
_entity_poly.pdbx_seq_one_letter_code
_entity_poly.pdbx_strand_id
1 'polypeptide(L)' 'MLEGELNLLIDGQPEKTLKAGDSYQIPAGVVHDAKAHGDKAMKVLGVYVVDKTKPLASPAP' A
#
# COMPACT_ATOMS: atom_id res chain seq x y z
N MET A 1 -6.34 6.73 1.16
CA MET A 1 -7.07 6.24 2.35
C MET A 1 -8.51 6.70 2.32
N LEU A 2 -9.49 5.79 2.35
CA LEU A 2 -10.92 6.15 2.36
C LEU A 2 -11.52 6.13 3.78
N GLU A 3 -11.12 5.17 4.62
CA GLU A 3 -11.60 5.03 5.99
C GLU A 3 -10.53 4.35 6.86
N GLY A 4 -10.51 4.65 8.15
CA GLY A 4 -9.60 4.05 9.12
C GLY A 4 -8.18 4.61 9.08
N GLU A 5 -7.27 3.92 9.76
CA GLU A 5 -5.86 4.25 9.88
C GLU A 5 -5.00 3.01 9.64
N LEU A 6 -3.81 3.19 9.08
CA LEU A 6 -2.85 2.11 8.88
C LEU A 6 -1.41 2.61 9.05
N ASN A 7 -0.52 1.69 9.40
CA ASN A 7 0.92 1.92 9.30
C ASN A 7 1.44 1.22 8.06
N LEU A 8 2.08 2.00 7.19
CA LEU A 8 2.65 1.57 5.93
C LEU A 8 4.16 1.38 6.10
N LEU A 9 4.62 0.18 5.76
CA LEU A 9 6.03 -0.18 5.71
C LEU A 9 6.43 -0.33 4.25
N ILE A 10 7.46 0.38 3.83
CA ILE A 10 8.09 0.24 2.51
C ILE A 10 9.57 0.08 2.77
N ASP A 11 10.17 -0.97 2.20
CA ASP A 11 11.59 -1.24 2.40
C ASP A 11 12.46 -0.01 2.04
N GLY A 12 13.43 0.28 2.90
CA GLY A 12 14.29 1.46 2.79
C GLY A 12 13.64 2.82 3.12
N GLN A 13 12.38 2.86 3.58
CA GLN A 13 11.70 4.09 4.01
C GLN A 13 11.31 4.05 5.50
N PRO A 14 11.25 5.21 6.18
CA PRO A 14 10.61 5.29 7.50
C PRO A 14 9.15 4.85 7.43
N GLU A 15 8.68 4.20 8.50
CA GLU A 15 7.27 3.84 8.68
C GLU A 15 6.36 5.08 8.59
N LYS A 16 5.22 4.94 7.91
CA LYS A 16 4.25 6.03 7.71
C LYS A 16 2.90 5.66 8.29
N THR A 17 2.43 6.44 9.26
CA THR A 17 1.03 6.38 9.70
C THR A 17 0.16 7.18 8.74
N LEU A 18 -0.88 6.55 8.22
CA LEU A 18 -1.83 7.13 7.26
C LEU A 18 -3.25 7.09 7.84
N LYS A 19 -4.02 8.15 7.60
CA LYS A 19 -5.43 8.30 7.99
C LYS A 19 -6.32 8.58 6.77
N ALA A 20 -7.63 8.50 6.95
CA ALA A 20 -8.60 8.86 5.92
C ALA A 20 -8.29 10.23 5.27
N GLY A 21 -8.34 10.28 3.94
CA GLY A 21 -7.95 11.45 3.14
C GLY A 21 -6.48 11.45 2.68
N ASP A 22 -5.58 10.73 3.38
CA ASP A 22 -4.17 10.68 2.96
C ASP A 22 -4.00 9.87 1.66
N SER A 23 -3.04 10.31 0.85
CA SER A 23 -2.58 9.63 -0.36
C SER A 23 -1.14 9.16 -0.19
N TYR A 24 -0.79 8.07 -0.87
CA TYR A 24 0.54 7.49 -0.81
C TYR A 24 0.84 6.73 -2.10
N GLN A 25 2.12 6.42 -2.32
CA GLN A 25 2.58 5.65 -3.46
C GLN A 25 3.59 4.60 -3.00
N ILE A 26 3.42 3.38 -3.50
CA ILE A 26 4.36 2.29 -3.34
C ILE A 26 5.12 2.15 -4.67
N PRO A 27 6.47 2.24 -4.68
CA PRO A 27 7.24 2.04 -5.89
C PRO A 27 7.11 0.61 -6.42
N ALA A 28 7.16 0.44 -7.75
CA ALA A 28 7.05 -0.88 -8.37
C ALA A 28 8.21 -1.79 -7.94
N GLY A 29 7.90 -3.04 -7.58
CA GLY A 29 8.88 -4.05 -7.20
C GLY A 29 9.51 -3.88 -5.81
N VAL A 30 9.08 -2.89 -5.01
CA VAL A 30 9.58 -2.69 -3.65
C VAL A 30 8.70 -3.45 -2.65
N VAL A 31 9.34 -4.22 -1.78
CA VAL A 31 8.67 -4.96 -0.70
C VAL A 31 7.99 -3.96 0.23
N HIS A 32 6.74 -4.24 0.55
CA HIS A 32 5.92 -3.39 1.40
C HIS A 32 4.92 -4.24 2.18
N ASP A 33 4.45 -3.69 3.29
CA ASP A 33 3.37 -4.25 4.10
C ASP A 33 2.50 -3.11 4.65
N ALA A 34 1.25 -3.42 4.97
CA ALA A 34 0.30 -2.48 5.53
C ALA A 34 -0.44 -3.13 6.70
N LYS A 35 -0.29 -2.55 7.89
CA LYS A 35 -0.98 -2.99 9.09
C LYS A 35 -2.12 -2.04 9.40
N ALA A 36 -3.36 -2.54 9.40
CA ALA A 36 -4.48 -1.76 9.91
C ALA A 36 -4.33 -1.50 11.42
N HIS A 37 -4.71 -0.32 11.88
CA HIS A 37 -4.69 0.06 13.29
C HIS A 37 -6.10 0.34 13.82
N GLY A 38 -6.31 0.01 15.10
CA GLY A 38 -7.54 0.26 15.83
C GLY A 38 -8.70 -0.69 15.47
N ASP A 39 -9.89 -0.32 15.94
CA ASP A 39 -11.06 -1.20 15.98
C ASP A 39 -11.99 -1.00 14.76
N LYS A 40 -11.67 -0.02 13.91
CA LYS A 40 -12.45 0.36 12.73
C LYS A 40 -11.97 -0.41 11.51
N ALA A 41 -12.89 -0.69 10.60
CA ALA A 41 -12.55 -1.23 9.29
C ALA A 41 -11.65 -0.24 8.52
N MET A 42 -10.57 -0.75 7.93
CA MET A 42 -9.71 0.01 7.04
C MET A 42 -10.21 -0.12 5.60
N LYS A 43 -10.35 1.01 4.88
CA LYS A 43 -10.71 1.04 3.45
C LYS A 43 -9.71 1.83 2.64
N VAL A 44 -9.22 1.23 1.56
CA VAL A 44 -8.25 1.81 0.63
C VAL A 44 -8.75 1.63 -0.81
N LEU A 45 -8.56 2.66 -1.63
CA LEU A 45 -8.64 2.56 -3.09
C LEU A 45 -7.23 2.47 -3.65
N GLY A 46 -6.88 1.33 -4.24
CA GLY A 46 -5.61 1.12 -4.91
C GLY A 46 -5.74 1.31 -6.41
N VAL A 47 -4.79 2.02 -7.02
CA VAL A 47 -4.62 2.09 -8.48
C VAL A 47 -3.26 1.49 -8.81
N TYR A 48 -3.26 0.43 -9.60
CA TYR A 48 -2.04 -0.20 -10.09
C TYR A 48 -1.71 0.32 -11.48
N VAL A 49 -0.55 0.98 -11.61
CA VAL A 49 0.01 1.34 -12.91
C VAL A 49 0.96 0.22 -13.33
N VAL A 50 0.63 -0.45 -14.43
CA VAL A 50 1.33 -1.67 -14.88
C VAL A 50 2.02 -1.48 -16.22
N ASP A 51 3.13 -2.19 -16.43
CA ASP A 51 3.81 -2.29 -17.71
C ASP A 51 3.02 -3.24 -18.63
N LYS A 52 2.54 -2.73 -19.77
CA LYS A 52 1.70 -3.49 -20.72
C LYS A 52 2.42 -4.66 -21.39
N THR A 53 3.75 -4.68 -21.33
CA THR A 53 4.58 -5.72 -21.96
C THR A 53 4.93 -6.86 -21.02
N LYS A 54 4.59 -6.75 -19.73
CA LYS A 54 4.88 -7.74 -18.69
C LYS A 54 3.60 -8.41 -18.19
N PRO A 55 3.70 -9.63 -17.64
CA PRO A 55 2.59 -10.24 -16.92
C PRO A 55 2.07 -9.33 -15.80
N LEU A 56 0.75 -9.31 -15.60
CA LEU A 56 0.11 -8.54 -14.53
C LEU A 56 0.56 -9.00 -13.13
N ALA A 57 0.79 -10.30 -12.96
CA ALA A 57 1.26 -10.89 -11.73
C ALA A 57 2.22 -12.03 -12.05
N SER A 58 3.23 -12.22 -11.21
CA SER A 58 4.13 -13.37 -11.19
C SER A 58 4.07 -14.02 -9.80
N PRO A 59 4.30 -15.34 -9.69
CA PRO A 59 4.42 -15.99 -8.39
C PRO A 59 5.47 -15.29 -7.51
N ALA A 60 5.21 -15.26 -6.21
CA ALA A 60 6.25 -14.91 -5.25
C ALA A 60 7.39 -15.96 -5.34
N PRO A 61 8.67 -15.55 -5.20
CA PRO A 61 9.79 -16.48 -5.11
C PRO A 61 9.65 -17.52 -3.99
#